data_AF-A0A0N1LYU4-F1
#
_entry.id   AF-A0A0N1LYU4-F1
#
_cell.length_a   1.000
_cell.length_b   1.000
_cell.length_c   1.000
_cell.angle_alpha   90.00
_cell.angle_beta   90.00
_cell.angle_gamma   90.00
#
_symmetry.space_group_name_H-M   'P 1'
#
loop_
_entity.id
_entity.type
_entity.pdbx_description
1 polymer ?
#
loop_
_entity_poly.entity_id
_entity_poly.type
_entity_poly.pdbx_seq_one_letter_code
_entity_poly.pdbx_strand_id
1 'polypeptide(L)'
;MKLRKELLGIVLAFSMTGIIATSANANAYQEVYNQQEKQEQKIKTLLESEFISADEQSILKNELSTFEQAKNSQNRQGLLSLIAQSEEQVSQVSQSVASMEANAIQTELGQVEIQIDALAEKSDEAFISKEDQDQIKDLVEKYQTVSDTKEITPVRALADEAKTLTEAVTDNQKELISLVDTLKADNESSDTLLKKPYLSDSEKKELNQNKADNQQFFEDADVKQAVVDRQEASSKLIETVSQKQAATAKDFKSYEDKAKSLINETKSLLSNGDLSDDEKTELTSAKTQLEDSLVLKDYTPGNLKTGFTDLDDQYTNAKTSSDKRIADKKKAAAQAEREKQEKEQAAQAKAAEEASQASSNQTSSNQSTPSPSLVGEWYQAPDGYKFLKVESGKTYGQVKIPSNFTLITATEAQSYTPGHGNGYAKQ
;
A
#
# COMPACT_ATOMS: atom_id res chain seq x y z
N MET A 1 44.85 21.83 73.27
CA MET A 1 46.13 21.08 73.24
C MET A 1 47.39 21.97 73.09
N LYS A 2 47.28 23.32 73.09
CA LYS A 2 48.42 24.26 73.00
C LYS A 2 49.26 24.35 74.29
N LEU A 3 48.62 24.54 75.45
CA LEU A 3 49.31 24.70 76.75
C LEU A 3 50.18 23.51 77.19
N ARG A 4 49.79 22.25 76.86
CA ARG A 4 50.60 21.07 77.21
C ARG A 4 51.83 20.90 76.32
N LYS A 5 51.82 21.41 75.09
CA LYS A 5 52.99 21.44 74.18
C LYS A 5 53.99 22.53 74.58
N GLU A 6 53.49 23.69 75.04
CA GLU A 6 54.31 24.80 75.57
C GLU A 6 55.15 24.37 76.78
N LEU A 7 54.54 23.66 77.74
CA LEU A 7 55.22 23.27 78.98
C LEU A 7 56.25 22.14 78.81
N LEU A 8 56.02 21.15 77.93
CA LEU A 8 56.95 20.02 77.79
C LEU A 8 58.27 20.41 77.10
N GLY A 9 58.21 21.26 76.07
CA GLY A 9 59.41 21.75 75.37
C GLY A 9 60.24 22.71 76.23
N ILE A 10 59.56 23.49 77.09
CA ILE A 10 60.23 24.36 78.07
C ILE A 10 60.85 23.54 79.20
N VAL A 11 60.32 22.40 79.61
CA VAL A 11 60.93 21.63 80.71
C VAL A 11 62.15 20.80 80.24
N LEU A 12 62.14 20.26 79.02
CA LEU A 12 63.24 19.43 78.50
C LEU A 12 64.50 20.24 78.12
N ALA A 13 64.36 21.47 77.64
CA ALA A 13 65.52 22.34 77.39
C ALA A 13 66.19 22.84 78.68
N PHE A 14 65.48 22.81 79.81
CA PHE A 14 65.91 23.43 81.07
C PHE A 14 66.58 22.44 82.04
N SER A 15 66.46 21.13 81.81
CA SER A 15 67.19 20.14 82.61
C SER A 15 68.66 19.99 82.19
N MET A 16 69.09 20.54 81.05
CA MET A 16 70.49 20.48 80.59
C MET A 16 71.28 21.79 80.69
N THR A 17 70.64 22.96 80.77
CA THR A 17 71.33 24.24 80.97
C THR A 17 70.49 25.16 81.85
N GLY A 18 70.86 25.31 83.12
CA GLY A 18 70.14 26.12 84.10
C GLY A 18 70.15 27.63 83.78
N ILE A 19 69.21 28.08 82.95
CA ILE A 19 68.95 29.50 82.66
C ILE A 19 67.45 29.73 82.78
N ILE A 20 67.02 30.82 83.43
CA ILE A 20 65.62 31.19 83.68
C ILE A 20 64.91 31.56 82.36
N ALA A 21 63.67 31.08 82.18
CA ALA A 21 62.87 31.27 80.98
C ALA A 21 62.39 32.72 80.85
N THR A 22 62.92 33.47 79.89
CA THR A 22 62.32 34.73 79.45
C THR A 22 61.26 34.44 78.38
N SER A 23 60.20 35.26 78.33
CA SER A 23 59.12 35.16 77.33
C SER A 23 59.63 35.19 75.88
N ALA A 24 60.80 35.79 75.64
CA ALA A 24 61.47 35.80 74.34
C ALA A 24 61.89 34.40 73.87
N ASN A 25 62.32 33.51 74.77
CA ASN A 25 62.78 32.17 74.41
C ASN A 25 61.59 31.23 74.07
N ALA A 26 60.48 31.34 74.80
CA ALA A 26 59.26 30.60 74.50
C ALA A 26 58.68 30.98 73.11
N ASN A 27 58.66 32.27 72.77
CA ASN A 27 58.24 32.74 71.45
C ASN A 27 59.13 32.20 70.32
N ALA A 28 60.45 32.17 70.54
CA ALA A 28 61.40 31.67 69.53
C ALA A 28 61.29 30.15 69.28
N TYR A 29 60.93 29.36 70.29
CA TYR A 29 60.62 27.92 70.09
C TYR A 29 59.26 27.71 69.44
N GLN A 30 58.25 28.53 69.76
CA GLN A 30 56.94 28.45 69.11
C GLN A 30 57.03 28.72 67.60
N GLU A 31 57.88 29.66 67.18
CA GLU A 31 58.13 29.92 65.76
C GLU A 31 58.74 28.70 65.05
N VAL A 32 59.72 28.04 65.66
CA VAL A 32 60.34 26.80 65.13
C VAL A 32 59.30 25.68 65.01
N TYR A 33 58.42 25.50 66.01
CA TYR A 33 57.36 24.50 65.91
C TYR A 33 56.32 24.83 64.84
N ASN A 34 56.00 26.11 64.62
CA ASN A 34 55.11 26.51 63.53
C ASN A 34 55.76 26.26 62.16
N GLN A 35 57.08 26.46 62.03
CA GLN A 35 57.82 26.12 60.81
C GLN A 35 57.83 24.61 60.57
N GLN A 36 58.10 23.81 61.60
CA GLN A 36 58.01 22.35 61.55
C GLN A 36 56.61 21.89 61.12
N GLU A 37 55.54 22.42 61.72
CA GLU A 37 54.16 22.05 61.36
C GLU A 37 53.83 22.37 59.89
N LYS A 38 54.32 23.49 59.37
CA LYS A 38 54.19 23.82 57.94
C LYS A 38 54.94 22.83 57.04
N GLN A 39 56.13 22.39 57.43
CA GLN A 39 56.87 21.39 56.66
C GLN A 39 56.20 20.00 56.74
N GLU A 40 55.76 19.56 57.91
CA GLU A 40 55.00 18.33 58.08
C GLU A 40 53.72 18.32 57.21
N GLN A 41 53.06 19.48 57.06
CA GLN A 41 51.92 19.63 56.16
C GLN A 41 52.31 19.46 54.68
N LYS A 42 53.38 20.11 54.22
CA LYS A 42 53.87 19.93 52.84
C LYS A 42 54.27 18.49 52.54
N ILE A 43 54.93 17.83 53.50
CA ILE A 43 55.30 16.41 53.38
C ILE A 43 54.03 15.56 53.20
N LYS A 44 53.00 15.78 54.01
CA LYS A 44 51.72 15.05 53.89
C LYS A 44 51.06 15.25 52.53
N THR A 45 51.04 16.48 52.01
CA THR A 45 50.51 16.78 50.67
C THR A 45 51.29 16.06 49.58
N LEU A 46 52.63 16.04 49.63
CA LEU A 46 53.45 15.31 48.67
C LEU A 46 53.22 13.79 48.72
N LEU A 47 53.01 13.24 49.92
CA LEU A 47 52.70 11.82 50.11
C LEU A 47 51.32 11.41 49.55
N GLU A 48 50.42 12.36 49.34
CA GLU A 48 49.11 12.14 48.70
C GLU A 48 49.18 12.23 47.17
N SER A 49 50.28 12.72 46.60
CA SER A 49 50.47 12.79 45.16
C SER A 49 50.52 11.39 44.55
N GLU A 50 49.88 11.20 43.40
CA GLU A 50 50.00 9.95 42.63
C GLU A 50 51.35 9.82 41.91
N PHE A 51 52.11 10.93 41.80
CA PHE A 51 53.37 10.99 41.06
C PHE A 51 54.61 10.80 41.95
N ILE A 52 54.43 10.64 43.27
CA ILE A 52 55.56 10.41 44.17
C ILE A 52 56.05 8.96 44.10
N SER A 53 57.36 8.77 43.90
CA SER A 53 57.96 7.43 43.83
C SER A 53 58.02 6.74 45.20
N ALA A 54 58.17 5.41 45.20
CA ALA A 54 58.25 4.63 46.44
C ALA A 54 59.44 5.04 47.33
N ASP A 55 60.58 5.38 46.73
CA ASP A 55 61.78 5.80 47.43
C ASP A 55 61.58 7.18 48.10
N GLU A 56 60.98 8.12 47.39
CA GLU A 56 60.65 9.45 47.92
C GLU A 56 59.61 9.36 49.04
N GLN A 57 58.60 8.50 48.90
CA GLN A 57 57.65 8.23 50.00
C GLN A 57 58.36 7.72 51.25
N SER A 58 59.36 6.85 51.09
CA SER A 58 60.14 6.29 52.21
C SER A 58 60.96 7.39 52.90
N ILE A 59 61.63 8.23 52.12
CA ILE A 59 62.40 9.39 52.61
C ILE A 59 61.49 10.33 53.42
N LEU A 60 60.36 10.74 52.84
CA LEU A 60 59.41 11.65 53.47
C LEU A 60 58.73 11.08 54.74
N LYS A 61 58.41 9.78 54.75
CA LYS A 61 57.89 9.10 55.95
C LYS A 61 58.93 9.04 57.08
N ASN A 62 60.19 8.81 56.73
CA ASN A 62 61.29 8.83 57.70
C ASN A 62 61.52 10.24 58.26
N GLU A 63 61.39 11.29 57.43
CA GLU A 63 61.44 12.68 57.89
C GLU A 63 60.34 13.00 58.90
N LEU A 64 59.08 12.59 58.63
CA LEU A 64 57.98 12.76 59.60
C LEU A 64 58.29 12.06 60.93
N SER A 65 58.83 10.84 60.89
CA SER A 65 59.23 10.12 62.11
C SER A 65 60.37 10.82 62.85
N THR A 66 61.34 11.37 62.12
CA THR A 66 62.47 12.12 62.68
C THR A 66 61.99 13.41 63.37
N PHE A 67 61.04 14.13 62.78
CA PHE A 67 60.41 15.29 63.40
C PHE A 67 59.66 14.96 64.69
N GLU A 68 58.96 13.82 64.75
CA GLU A 68 58.29 13.35 65.96
C GLU A 68 59.29 13.02 67.08
N GLN A 69 60.43 12.41 66.76
CA GLN A 69 61.47 12.06 67.73
C GLN A 69 62.27 13.28 68.21
N ALA A 70 62.59 14.21 67.31
CA ALA A 70 63.39 15.40 67.60
C ALA A 70 62.68 16.37 68.57
N LYS A 71 61.36 16.41 68.54
CA LYS A 71 60.51 17.24 69.41
C LYS A 71 60.75 17.02 70.91
N ASN A 72 61.20 15.83 71.29
CA ASN A 72 61.41 15.44 72.68
C ASN A 72 62.90 15.42 73.09
N SER A 73 63.84 15.71 72.17
CA SER A 73 65.26 15.42 72.37
C SER A 73 66.23 16.49 71.86
N GLN A 74 65.81 17.39 70.96
CA GLN A 74 66.70 18.37 70.32
C GLN A 74 66.54 19.80 70.89
N ASN A 75 67.63 20.56 70.87
CA ASN A 75 67.61 21.99 71.20
C ASN A 75 67.18 22.83 69.97
N ARG A 76 66.98 24.14 70.15
CA ARG A 76 66.49 25.04 69.08
C ARG A 76 67.32 24.98 67.79
N GLN A 77 68.66 24.90 67.92
CA GLN A 77 69.56 24.89 66.77
C GLN A 77 69.50 23.55 66.02
N GLY A 78 69.37 22.43 66.74
CA GLY A 78 69.14 21.11 66.16
C GLY A 78 67.81 21.02 65.40
N LEU A 79 66.73 21.58 65.97
CA LEU A 79 65.43 21.65 65.30
C LEU A 79 65.47 22.51 64.03
N LEU A 80 66.15 23.65 64.06
CA LEU A 80 66.34 24.49 62.86
C LEU A 80 67.15 23.78 61.78
N SER A 81 68.17 23.02 62.15
CA SER A 81 68.96 22.23 61.19
C SER A 81 68.13 21.12 60.53
N LEU A 82 67.27 20.45 61.30
CA LEU A 82 66.36 19.43 60.77
C LEU A 82 65.31 20.03 59.84
N ILE A 83 64.75 21.20 60.19
CA ILE A 83 63.83 21.93 59.32
C ILE A 83 64.51 22.31 58.01
N ALA A 84 65.75 22.82 58.05
CA ALA A 84 66.50 23.19 56.84
C ALA A 84 66.81 21.98 55.94
N GLN A 85 67.16 20.84 56.54
CA GLN A 85 67.39 19.60 55.79
C GLN A 85 66.09 19.09 55.14
N SER A 86 64.99 19.08 55.88
CA SER A 86 63.69 18.70 55.33
C SER A 86 63.22 19.68 54.26
N GLU A 87 63.50 20.98 54.39
CA GLU A 87 63.23 21.97 53.35
C GLU A 87 63.92 21.63 52.03
N GLU A 88 65.19 21.22 52.08
CA GLU A 88 65.94 20.78 50.90
C GLU A 88 65.33 19.52 50.29
N GLN A 89 65.03 18.51 51.11
CA GLN A 89 64.46 17.23 50.66
C GLN A 89 63.04 17.41 50.09
N VAL A 90 62.17 18.14 50.80
CA VAL A 90 60.83 18.51 50.33
C VAL A 90 60.91 19.27 49.01
N SER A 91 61.88 20.17 48.84
CA SER A 91 62.08 20.88 47.56
C SER A 91 62.50 19.93 46.44
N GLN A 92 63.42 19.00 46.69
CA GLN A 92 63.85 18.00 45.70
C GLN A 92 62.69 17.08 45.29
N VAL A 93 61.95 16.53 46.27
CA VAL A 93 60.79 15.68 46.01
C VAL A 93 59.68 16.47 45.30
N SER A 94 59.43 17.72 45.68
CA SER A 94 58.45 18.58 44.98
C SER A 94 58.80 18.78 43.51
N GLN A 95 60.08 19.00 43.19
CA GLN A 95 60.53 19.16 41.80
C GLN A 95 60.40 17.85 41.01
N SER A 96 60.74 16.72 41.63
CA SER A 96 60.61 15.40 41.03
C SER A 96 59.15 15.05 40.73
N VAL A 97 58.25 15.21 41.71
CA VAL A 97 56.79 15.04 41.56
C VAL A 97 56.24 15.92 40.43
N ALA A 98 56.61 17.22 40.41
CA ALA A 98 56.17 18.13 39.36
C ALA A 98 56.70 17.72 37.97
N SER A 99 57.93 17.20 37.87
CA SER A 99 58.48 16.68 36.62
C SER A 99 57.77 15.41 36.15
N MET A 100 57.40 14.53 37.08
CA MET A 100 56.67 13.30 36.77
C MET A 100 55.24 13.61 36.31
N GLU A 101 54.55 14.53 36.98
CA GLU A 101 53.24 15.02 36.55
C GLU A 101 53.32 15.67 35.16
N ALA A 102 54.30 16.55 34.92
CA ALA A 102 54.46 17.19 33.61
C ALA A 102 54.70 16.16 32.48
N ASN A 103 55.49 15.11 32.73
CA ASN A 103 55.69 14.03 31.77
C ASN A 103 54.41 13.22 31.50
N ALA A 104 53.62 12.95 32.55
CA ALA A 104 52.33 12.29 32.42
C ALA A 104 51.35 13.14 31.60
N ILE A 105 51.24 14.45 31.91
CA ILE A 105 50.44 15.42 31.17
C ILE A 105 50.82 15.42 29.69
N GLN A 106 52.12 15.53 29.37
CA GLN A 106 52.58 15.54 27.98
C GLN A 106 52.22 14.25 27.24
N THR A 107 52.37 13.10 27.92
CA THR A 107 52.07 11.79 27.33
C THR A 107 50.57 11.60 27.09
N GLU A 108 49.74 11.91 28.10
CA GLU A 108 48.28 11.77 28.03
C GLU A 108 47.69 12.78 27.05
N LEU A 109 48.15 14.04 27.02
CA LEU A 109 47.72 15.03 26.02
C LEU A 109 48.02 14.59 24.60
N GLY A 110 49.20 14.00 24.34
CA GLY A 110 49.53 13.47 23.01
C GLY A 110 48.60 12.32 22.58
N GLN A 111 48.12 11.50 23.53
CA GLN A 111 47.13 10.47 23.23
C GLN A 111 45.75 11.07 22.96
N VAL A 112 45.36 12.09 23.72
CA VAL A 112 44.09 12.81 23.51
C VAL A 112 44.08 13.52 22.16
N GLU A 113 45.19 14.16 21.77
CA GLU A 113 45.35 14.81 20.46
C GLU A 113 45.09 13.81 19.32
N ILE A 114 45.72 12.63 19.36
CA ILE A 114 45.50 11.56 18.37
C ILE A 114 44.03 11.15 18.30
N GLN A 115 43.33 11.03 19.44
CA GLN A 115 41.91 10.67 19.47
C GLN A 115 41.02 11.76 18.89
N ILE A 116 41.29 13.02 19.22
CA ILE A 116 40.53 14.17 18.73
C ILE A 116 40.76 14.38 17.24
N ASP A 117 41.98 14.21 16.75
CA ASP A 117 42.29 14.26 15.32
C ASP A 117 41.55 13.16 14.56
N ALA A 118 41.53 11.93 15.09
CA ALA A 118 40.77 10.83 14.49
C ALA A 118 39.25 11.11 14.47
N LEU A 119 38.71 11.74 15.51
CA LEU A 119 37.31 12.20 15.53
C LEU A 119 37.05 13.30 14.49
N ALA A 120 37.98 14.25 14.35
CA ALA A 120 37.88 15.33 13.37
C ALA A 120 37.89 14.78 11.93
N GLU A 121 38.81 13.86 11.61
CA GLU A 121 38.82 13.17 10.32
C GLU A 121 37.51 12.40 10.09
N LYS A 122 37.02 11.71 11.13
CA LYS A 122 35.76 10.97 11.06
C LYS A 122 34.57 11.89 10.80
N SER A 123 34.58 13.13 11.27
CA SER A 123 33.46 14.07 11.12
C SER A 123 33.10 14.43 9.66
N ASP A 124 34.05 14.21 8.74
CA ASP A 124 33.90 14.40 7.30
C ASP A 124 33.44 13.12 6.56
N GLU A 125 33.31 12.00 7.26
CA GLU A 125 32.76 10.77 6.69
C GLU A 125 31.25 10.91 6.42
N ALA A 126 30.75 10.12 5.48
CA ALA A 126 29.31 10.01 5.25
C ALA A 126 28.59 9.45 6.49
N PHE A 127 27.32 9.83 6.64
CA PHE A 127 26.42 9.36 7.69
C PHE A 127 26.82 9.77 9.11
N ILE A 128 27.62 10.82 9.24
CA ILE A 128 27.85 11.48 10.52
C ILE A 128 26.77 12.54 10.72
N SER A 129 26.11 12.50 11.87
CA SER A 129 25.04 13.45 12.13
C SER A 129 25.57 14.86 12.38
N LYS A 130 24.74 15.87 12.10
CA LYS A 130 25.13 17.25 12.37
C LYS A 130 25.39 17.51 13.86
N GLU A 131 24.64 16.83 14.73
CA GLU A 131 24.84 16.85 16.17
C GLU A 131 26.21 16.27 16.56
N ASP A 132 26.58 15.12 15.99
CA ASP A 132 27.91 14.52 16.20
C ASP A 132 29.03 15.47 15.73
N GLN A 133 28.88 16.10 14.55
CA GLN A 133 29.85 17.09 14.05
C GLN A 133 30.03 18.27 14.99
N ASP A 134 28.93 18.80 15.53
CA ASP A 134 28.98 19.95 16.45
C ASP A 134 29.64 19.54 17.78
N GLN A 135 29.34 18.34 18.31
CA GLN A 135 29.99 17.80 19.51
C GLN A 135 31.50 17.57 19.32
N ILE A 136 31.92 17.06 18.15
CA ILE A 136 33.34 16.89 17.81
C ILE A 136 34.04 18.25 17.78
N LYS A 137 33.40 19.26 17.19
CA LYS A 137 33.94 20.62 17.15
C LYS A 137 34.10 21.21 18.55
N ASP A 138 33.10 21.06 19.42
CA ASP A 138 33.16 21.52 20.81
C ASP A 138 34.32 20.84 21.57
N LEU A 139 34.57 19.56 21.31
CA LEU A 139 35.68 18.81 21.89
C LEU A 139 37.05 19.34 21.41
N VAL A 140 37.18 19.66 20.12
CA VAL A 140 38.39 20.29 19.53
C VAL A 140 38.65 21.66 20.18
N GLU A 141 37.62 22.49 20.35
CA GLU A 141 37.75 23.79 21.03
C GLU A 141 38.17 23.61 22.50
N LYS A 142 37.60 22.62 23.19
CA LYS A 142 37.97 22.29 24.58
C LYS A 142 39.42 21.84 24.70
N TYR A 143 39.92 21.03 23.76
CA TYR A 143 41.33 20.63 23.72
C TYR A 143 42.28 21.83 23.69
N GLN A 144 41.97 22.85 22.89
CA GLN A 144 42.79 24.07 22.83
C GLN A 144 42.91 24.74 24.20
N THR A 145 41.84 24.74 25.01
CA THR A 145 41.87 25.31 26.37
C THR A 145 42.62 24.47 27.38
N VAL A 146 42.68 23.14 27.18
CA VAL A 146 43.33 22.18 28.09
C VAL A 146 44.81 21.96 27.74
N SER A 147 45.21 22.19 26.50
CA SER A 147 46.56 21.89 25.97
C SER A 147 47.71 22.55 26.75
N ASP A 148 47.47 23.70 27.38
CA ASP A 148 48.47 24.45 28.17
C ASP A 148 48.35 24.22 29.70
N THR A 149 47.56 23.23 30.15
CA THR A 149 47.38 22.95 31.58
C THR A 149 48.66 22.44 32.25
N LYS A 150 48.77 22.69 33.56
CA LYS A 150 49.83 22.14 34.43
C LYS A 150 49.33 21.06 35.38
N GLU A 151 48.05 20.74 35.32
CA GLU A 151 47.40 19.75 36.17
C GLU A 151 46.90 18.59 35.32
N ILE A 152 47.04 17.36 35.82
CA ILE A 152 46.63 16.15 35.09
C ILE A 152 45.11 15.97 34.99
N THR A 153 44.35 16.46 35.97
CA THR A 153 42.90 16.20 36.08
C THR A 153 42.10 16.67 34.87
N PRO A 154 42.30 17.90 34.33
CA PRO A 154 41.62 18.33 33.11
C PRO A 154 41.96 17.50 31.87
N VAL A 155 43.19 16.99 31.77
CA VAL A 155 43.63 16.13 30.65
C VAL A 155 42.84 14.82 30.65
N ARG A 156 42.73 14.17 31.82
CA ARG A 156 41.97 12.92 31.98
C ARG A 156 40.48 13.09 31.72
N ALA A 157 39.90 14.19 32.21
CA ALA A 157 38.49 14.50 31.95
C ALA A 157 38.21 14.66 30.45
N LEU A 158 39.13 15.31 29.70
CA LEU A 158 39.03 15.43 28.26
C LEU A 158 39.20 14.09 27.55
N ALA A 159 40.11 13.23 28.01
CA ALA A 159 40.31 11.88 27.48
C ALA A 159 39.05 11.02 27.60
N ASP A 160 38.39 11.05 28.76
CA ASP A 160 37.15 10.30 28.99
C ASP A 160 35.99 10.80 28.10
N GLU A 161 35.91 12.12 27.89
CA GLU A 161 34.91 12.73 27.02
C GLU A 161 35.16 12.37 25.54
N ALA A 162 36.42 12.43 25.08
CA ALA A 162 36.82 12.03 23.73
C ALA A 162 36.50 10.56 23.45
N LYS A 163 36.79 9.68 24.40
CA LYS A 163 36.45 8.27 24.32
C LYS A 163 34.93 8.06 24.23
N THR A 164 34.18 8.69 25.12
CA THR A 164 32.71 8.60 25.15
C THR A 164 32.10 9.07 23.83
N LEU A 165 32.57 10.19 23.31
CA LEU A 165 32.11 10.73 22.03
C LEU A 165 32.47 9.79 20.86
N THR A 166 33.67 9.22 20.85
CA THR A 166 34.09 8.25 19.83
C THR A 166 33.16 7.04 19.74
N GLU A 167 32.76 6.49 20.89
CA GLU A 167 31.80 5.38 20.96
C GLU A 167 30.43 5.82 20.43
N ALA A 168 29.92 6.97 20.89
CA ALA A 168 28.62 7.50 20.48
C ALA A 168 28.54 7.79 18.96
N VAL A 169 29.51 8.52 18.41
CA VAL A 169 29.57 8.86 16.97
C VAL A 169 29.61 7.59 16.12
N THR A 170 30.38 6.59 16.55
CA THR A 170 30.50 5.32 15.82
C THR A 170 29.19 4.53 15.81
N ASP A 171 28.47 4.51 16.93
CA ASP A 171 27.20 3.80 17.00
C ASP A 171 26.07 4.56 16.29
N ASN A 172 26.06 5.89 16.37
CA ASN A 172 25.15 6.75 15.61
C ASN A 172 25.33 6.54 14.10
N GLN A 173 26.58 6.56 13.60
CA GLN A 173 26.89 6.32 12.18
C GLN A 173 26.39 4.94 11.73
N LYS A 174 26.63 3.88 12.51
CA LYS A 174 26.14 2.53 12.19
C LYS A 174 24.61 2.46 12.11
N GLU A 175 23.93 3.10 13.06
CA GLU A 175 22.47 3.13 13.06
C GLU A 175 21.93 3.86 11.83
N LEU A 176 22.54 4.98 11.47
CA LEU A 176 22.15 5.78 10.31
C LEU A 176 22.38 5.02 9.00
N ILE A 177 23.51 4.32 8.86
CA ILE A 177 23.75 3.39 7.74
C ILE A 177 22.68 2.29 7.68
N SER A 178 22.33 1.69 8.83
CA SER A 178 21.30 0.64 8.89
C SER A 178 19.91 1.15 8.47
N LEU A 179 19.56 2.39 8.83
CA LEU A 179 18.31 3.02 8.40
C LEU A 179 18.31 3.23 6.87
N VAL A 180 19.42 3.71 6.32
CA VAL A 180 19.58 3.89 4.86
C VAL A 180 19.53 2.57 4.11
N ASP A 181 20.11 1.49 4.64
CA ASP A 181 20.01 0.17 4.04
C ASP A 181 18.56 -0.37 4.06
N THR A 182 17.77 -0.01 5.07
CA THR A 182 16.34 -0.29 5.09
C THR A 182 15.60 0.49 4.00
N LEU A 183 15.94 1.76 3.78
CA LEU A 183 15.38 2.55 2.67
C LEU A 183 15.74 1.96 1.29
N LYS A 184 16.94 1.37 1.13
CA LYS A 184 17.32 0.63 -0.08
C LYS A 184 16.45 -0.60 -0.29
N ALA A 185 16.22 -1.39 0.76
CA ALA A 185 15.33 -2.55 0.71
C ALA A 185 13.86 -2.17 0.41
N ASP A 186 13.41 -1.03 0.92
CA ASP A 186 12.10 -0.46 0.59
C ASP A 186 12.00 -0.07 -0.90
N ASN A 187 13.08 0.45 -1.49
CA ASN A 187 13.13 0.71 -2.93
C ASN A 187 13.05 -0.56 -3.76
N GLU A 188 13.71 -1.64 -3.35
CA GLU A 188 13.60 -2.96 -4.00
C GLU A 188 12.19 -3.55 -3.87
N SER A 189 11.55 -3.36 -2.72
CA SER A 189 10.16 -3.76 -2.47
C SER A 189 9.20 -2.98 -3.38
N SER A 190 9.42 -1.67 -3.53
CA SER A 190 8.68 -0.81 -4.46
C SER A 190 8.87 -1.26 -5.91
N ASP A 191 10.09 -1.61 -6.32
CA ASP A 191 10.39 -2.15 -7.65
C ASP A 191 9.68 -3.49 -7.92
N THR A 192 9.60 -4.34 -6.89
CA THR A 192 8.88 -5.60 -6.97
C THR A 192 7.38 -5.36 -7.12
N LEU A 193 6.81 -4.41 -6.37
CA LEU A 193 5.40 -4.03 -6.48
C LEU A 193 5.07 -3.44 -7.85
N LEU A 194 5.90 -2.53 -8.37
CA LEU A 194 5.69 -1.89 -9.69
C LEU A 194 5.59 -2.88 -10.86
N LYS A 195 6.19 -4.07 -10.73
CA LYS A 195 6.11 -5.16 -11.72
C LYS A 195 4.82 -5.98 -11.61
N LYS A 196 4.07 -5.86 -10.52
CA LYS A 196 2.81 -6.60 -10.34
C LYS A 196 1.68 -5.97 -11.16
N PRO A 197 0.76 -6.80 -11.68
CA PRO A 197 -0.45 -6.27 -12.30
C PRO A 197 -1.38 -5.66 -11.24
N TYR A 198 -2.37 -4.91 -11.73
CA TYR A 198 -3.44 -4.33 -10.92
C TYR A 198 -3.00 -3.21 -9.97
N LEU A 199 -2.02 -2.43 -10.41
CA LEU A 199 -1.71 -1.12 -9.84
C LEU A 199 -2.29 -0.03 -10.75
N SER A 200 -2.98 0.93 -10.12
CA SER A 200 -3.39 2.18 -10.76
C SER A 200 -2.19 3.05 -11.12
N ASP A 201 -2.37 3.98 -12.05
CA ASP A 201 -1.29 4.89 -12.44
C ASP A 201 -0.90 5.86 -11.32
N SER A 202 -1.84 6.20 -10.42
CA SER A 202 -1.55 6.98 -9.22
C SER A 202 -0.60 6.24 -8.28
N GLU A 203 -0.88 4.97 -7.98
CA GLU A 203 -0.02 4.16 -7.10
C GLU A 203 1.36 3.95 -7.70
N LYS A 204 1.46 3.74 -9.02
CA LYS A 204 2.76 3.67 -9.70
C LYS A 204 3.54 4.98 -9.55
N LYS A 205 2.87 6.13 -9.67
CA LYS A 205 3.49 7.44 -9.49
C LYS A 205 3.97 7.63 -8.05
N GLU A 206 3.15 7.28 -7.07
CA GLU A 206 3.49 7.34 -5.65
C GLU A 206 4.69 6.45 -5.30
N LEU A 207 4.71 5.20 -5.77
CA LEU A 207 5.85 4.30 -5.56
C LEU A 207 7.14 4.83 -6.21
N ASN A 208 7.07 5.40 -7.42
CA ASN A 208 8.24 6.00 -8.06
C ASN A 208 8.73 7.26 -7.31
N GLN A 209 7.81 8.10 -6.83
CA GLN A 209 8.18 9.25 -6.00
C GLN A 209 8.82 8.81 -4.67
N ASN A 210 8.24 7.80 -4.02
CA ASN A 210 8.78 7.20 -2.80
C ASN A 210 10.23 6.76 -2.98
N LYS A 211 10.53 6.11 -4.11
CA LYS A 211 11.90 5.69 -4.44
C LYS A 211 12.85 6.87 -4.60
N ALA A 212 12.41 7.91 -5.31
CA ALA A 212 13.21 9.11 -5.52
C ALA A 212 13.48 9.86 -4.22
N ASP A 213 12.49 9.94 -3.32
CA ASP A 213 12.65 10.55 -2.00
C ASP A 213 13.64 9.74 -1.14
N ASN A 214 13.52 8.41 -1.13
CA ASN A 214 14.44 7.53 -0.40
C ASN A 214 15.89 7.66 -0.89
N GLN A 215 16.08 7.79 -2.21
CA GLN A 215 17.41 7.93 -2.83
C GLN A 215 18.19 9.16 -2.37
N GLN A 216 17.51 10.19 -1.85
CA GLN A 216 18.18 11.39 -1.35
C GLN A 216 19.11 11.11 -0.16
N PHE A 217 18.90 10.00 0.55
CA PHE A 217 19.66 9.61 1.74
C PHE A 217 20.69 8.50 1.48
N PHE A 218 20.87 8.04 0.24
CA PHE A 218 21.63 6.82 -0.04
C PHE A 218 23.15 6.99 0.03
N GLU A 219 23.64 8.18 -0.29
CA GLU A 219 25.07 8.49 -0.31
C GLU A 219 25.51 9.13 1.00
N ASP A 220 24.65 9.96 1.58
CA ASP A 220 24.91 10.67 2.82
C ASP A 220 23.61 11.09 3.50
N ALA A 221 23.67 11.26 4.82
CA ALA A 221 22.59 11.80 5.64
C ALA A 221 23.12 12.27 7.00
N ASP A 222 22.80 13.51 7.35
CA ASP A 222 23.32 14.21 8.54
C ASP A 222 22.22 14.46 9.60
N VAL A 223 20.95 14.21 9.28
CA VAL A 223 19.82 14.35 10.20
C VAL A 223 19.15 13.00 10.42
N LYS A 224 19.55 12.30 11.49
CA LYS A 224 19.02 10.97 11.85
C LYS A 224 17.49 10.89 11.85
N GLN A 225 16.82 11.86 12.48
CA GLN A 225 15.36 11.86 12.57
C GLN A 225 14.69 11.95 11.19
N ALA A 226 15.28 12.67 10.23
CA ALA A 226 14.74 12.76 8.88
C ALA A 226 14.77 11.40 8.16
N VAL A 227 15.82 10.61 8.39
CA VAL A 227 15.93 9.24 7.84
C VAL A 227 14.90 8.31 8.49
N VAL A 228 14.70 8.43 9.81
CA VAL A 228 13.66 7.67 10.54
C VAL A 228 12.26 7.98 9.99
N ASP A 229 11.89 9.27 9.92
CA ASP A 229 10.58 9.69 9.43
C ASP A 229 10.35 9.23 7.98
N ARG A 230 11.40 9.29 7.14
CA ARG A 230 11.36 8.80 5.76
C ARG A 230 11.13 7.30 5.70
N GLN A 231 11.82 6.53 6.55
CA GLN A 231 11.69 5.07 6.61
C GLN A 231 10.28 4.65 7.01
N GLU A 232 9.71 5.28 8.04
CA GLU A 232 8.33 5.03 8.45
C GLU A 232 7.33 5.33 7.34
N ALA A 233 7.49 6.49 6.67
CA ALA A 233 6.62 6.89 5.56
C ALA A 233 6.71 5.92 4.38
N SER A 234 7.92 5.50 4.02
CA SER A 234 8.19 4.57 2.92
C SER A 234 7.59 3.19 3.18
N SER A 235 7.89 2.61 4.34
CA SER A 235 7.40 1.27 4.71
C SER A 235 5.87 1.24 4.78
N LYS A 236 5.24 2.29 5.32
CA LYS A 236 3.78 2.40 5.38
C LYS A 236 3.11 2.50 4.01
N LEU A 237 3.70 3.24 3.07
CA LEU A 237 3.20 3.33 1.70
C LEU A 237 3.28 1.97 1.01
N ILE A 238 4.44 1.31 1.10
CA ILE A 238 4.67 -0.02 0.51
C ILE A 238 3.66 -1.03 1.06
N GLU A 239 3.44 -1.05 2.37
CA GLU A 239 2.43 -1.91 3.00
C GLU A 239 1.02 -1.62 2.46
N THR A 240 0.61 -0.36 2.43
CA THR A 240 -0.72 0.07 1.98
C THR A 240 -0.96 -0.34 0.54
N VAL A 241 -0.01 -0.04 -0.35
CA VAL A 241 -0.13 -0.37 -1.78
C VAL A 241 -0.08 -1.88 -1.99
N SER A 242 0.76 -2.62 -1.25
CA SER A 242 0.83 -4.08 -1.33
C SER A 242 -0.49 -4.75 -0.93
N GLN A 243 -1.10 -4.32 0.18
CA GLN A 243 -2.40 -4.84 0.62
C GLN A 243 -3.51 -4.53 -0.39
N LYS A 244 -3.56 -3.29 -0.89
CA LYS A 244 -4.55 -2.89 -1.90
C LYS A 244 -4.36 -3.64 -3.22
N GLN A 245 -3.13 -3.85 -3.67
CA GLN A 245 -2.80 -4.63 -4.86
C GLN A 245 -3.27 -6.09 -4.70
N ALA A 246 -3.03 -6.71 -3.55
CA ALA A 246 -3.47 -8.08 -3.28
C ALA A 246 -5.00 -8.21 -3.27
N ALA A 247 -5.69 -7.25 -2.65
CA ALA A 247 -7.16 -7.22 -2.63
C ALA A 247 -7.74 -7.01 -4.04
N THR A 248 -7.16 -6.10 -4.83
CA THR A 248 -7.54 -5.86 -6.22
C THR A 248 -7.33 -7.10 -7.08
N ALA A 249 -6.17 -7.75 -6.98
CA ALA A 249 -5.87 -8.98 -7.72
C ALA A 249 -6.87 -10.11 -7.43
N LYS A 250 -7.33 -10.23 -6.18
CA LYS A 250 -8.35 -11.21 -5.79
C LYS A 250 -9.71 -10.90 -6.44
N ASP A 251 -10.06 -9.62 -6.53
CA ASP A 251 -11.31 -9.17 -7.15
C ASP A 251 -11.30 -9.45 -8.67
N PHE A 252 -10.22 -9.04 -9.36
CA PHE A 252 -10.00 -9.31 -10.78
C PHE A 252 -10.03 -10.80 -11.11
N LYS A 253 -9.33 -11.63 -10.31
CA LYS A 253 -9.37 -13.09 -10.47
C LYS A 253 -10.80 -13.67 -10.44
N SER A 254 -11.72 -13.03 -9.74
CA SER A 254 -13.10 -13.53 -9.55
C SER A 254 -14.09 -13.01 -10.59
N TYR A 255 -13.86 -11.80 -11.12
CA TYR A 255 -14.86 -11.06 -11.91
C TYR A 255 -14.36 -10.55 -13.27
N GLU A 256 -13.06 -10.55 -13.58
CA GLU A 256 -12.53 -9.95 -14.82
C GLU A 256 -13.16 -10.55 -16.08
N ASP A 257 -13.15 -11.87 -16.22
CA ASP A 257 -13.72 -12.55 -17.38
C ASP A 257 -15.24 -12.42 -17.44
N LYS A 258 -15.91 -12.45 -16.28
CA LYS A 258 -17.36 -12.29 -16.18
C LYS A 258 -17.80 -10.89 -16.60
N ALA A 259 -17.09 -9.87 -16.13
CA ALA A 259 -17.31 -8.47 -16.49
C ALA A 259 -17.10 -8.25 -17.98
N LYS A 260 -16.01 -8.78 -18.56
CA LYS A 260 -15.77 -8.71 -20.02
C LYS A 260 -16.89 -9.39 -20.83
N SER A 261 -17.38 -10.55 -20.39
CA SER A 261 -18.51 -11.24 -21.04
C SER A 261 -19.79 -10.40 -20.98
N LEU A 262 -20.16 -9.94 -19.78
CA LEU A 262 -21.37 -9.16 -19.54
C LEU A 262 -21.35 -7.83 -20.30
N ILE A 263 -20.20 -7.16 -20.42
CA ILE A 263 -20.06 -5.96 -21.25
C ILE A 263 -20.38 -6.26 -22.72
N ASN A 264 -19.90 -7.39 -23.25
CA ASN A 264 -20.16 -7.77 -24.65
C ASN A 264 -21.63 -8.17 -24.88
N GLU A 265 -22.23 -8.87 -23.94
CA GLU A 265 -23.66 -9.17 -23.94
C GLU A 265 -24.50 -7.89 -23.88
N THR A 266 -24.14 -6.96 -23.00
CA THR A 266 -24.79 -5.65 -22.90
C THR A 266 -24.64 -4.83 -24.17
N LYS A 267 -23.45 -4.82 -24.81
CA LYS A 267 -23.24 -4.18 -26.14
C LYS A 267 -24.18 -4.77 -27.19
N SER A 268 -24.38 -6.08 -27.16
CA SER A 268 -25.27 -6.79 -28.09
C SER A 268 -26.74 -6.45 -27.84
N LEU A 269 -27.16 -6.37 -26.58
CA LEU A 269 -28.52 -5.96 -26.19
C LEU A 269 -28.78 -4.49 -26.53
N LEU A 270 -27.83 -3.59 -26.27
CA LEU A 270 -27.94 -2.18 -26.65
C LEU A 270 -28.10 -1.97 -28.17
N SER A 271 -27.48 -2.84 -28.97
CA SER A 271 -27.51 -2.74 -30.43
C SER A 271 -28.74 -3.38 -31.06
N ASN A 272 -29.17 -4.54 -30.54
CA ASN A 272 -30.20 -5.38 -31.18
C ASN A 272 -31.50 -5.49 -30.38
N GLY A 273 -31.52 -5.04 -29.12
CA GLY A 273 -32.67 -5.12 -28.23
C GLY A 273 -33.72 -4.06 -28.53
N ASP A 274 -34.96 -4.36 -28.15
CA ASP A 274 -36.08 -3.42 -28.19
C ASP A 274 -36.15 -2.69 -26.85
N LEU A 275 -35.24 -1.74 -26.64
CA LEU A 275 -35.04 -1.01 -25.39
C LEU A 275 -35.67 0.39 -25.42
N SER A 276 -36.17 0.85 -24.26
CA SER A 276 -36.51 2.26 -24.03
C SER A 276 -35.26 3.14 -23.92
N ASP A 277 -35.43 4.46 -24.00
CA ASP A 277 -34.30 5.39 -23.88
C ASP A 277 -33.71 5.42 -22.45
N ASP A 278 -34.56 5.24 -21.43
CA ASP A 278 -34.11 5.11 -20.04
C ASP A 278 -33.27 3.84 -19.85
N GLU A 279 -33.74 2.68 -20.34
CA GLU A 279 -33.00 1.42 -20.26
C GLU A 279 -31.65 1.51 -20.98
N LYS A 280 -31.60 2.17 -22.14
CA LYS A 280 -30.33 2.42 -22.86
C LYS A 280 -29.39 3.29 -22.03
N THR A 281 -29.92 4.33 -21.39
CA THR A 281 -29.13 5.27 -20.59
C THR A 281 -28.55 4.57 -19.36
N GLU A 282 -29.38 3.83 -18.63
CA GLU A 282 -28.97 3.05 -17.45
C GLU A 282 -27.91 2.01 -17.81
N LEU A 283 -28.18 1.16 -18.81
CA LEU A 283 -27.23 0.13 -19.27
C LEU A 283 -25.91 0.74 -19.76
N THR A 284 -25.96 1.86 -20.50
CA THR A 284 -24.75 2.52 -20.98
C THR A 284 -23.92 3.08 -19.84
N SER A 285 -24.58 3.67 -18.83
CA SER A 285 -23.91 4.19 -17.63
C SER A 285 -23.25 3.07 -16.83
N ALA A 286 -23.99 2.02 -16.47
CA ALA A 286 -23.46 0.89 -15.71
C ALA A 286 -22.35 0.14 -16.45
N LYS A 287 -22.52 -0.06 -17.77
CA LYS A 287 -21.48 -0.62 -18.64
C LYS A 287 -20.21 0.23 -18.60
N THR A 288 -20.32 1.55 -18.68
CA THR A 288 -19.17 2.46 -18.65
C THR A 288 -18.47 2.41 -17.30
N GLN A 289 -19.21 2.35 -16.19
CA GLN A 289 -18.64 2.18 -14.86
C GLN A 289 -17.87 0.86 -14.70
N LEU A 290 -18.39 -0.22 -15.29
CA LEU A 290 -17.70 -1.52 -15.29
C LEU A 290 -16.46 -1.52 -16.19
N GLU A 291 -16.52 -0.86 -17.36
CA GLU A 291 -15.36 -0.64 -18.24
C GLU A 291 -14.28 0.20 -17.53
N ASP A 292 -14.66 1.28 -16.83
CA ASP A 292 -13.75 2.10 -16.02
C ASP A 292 -13.10 1.29 -14.89
N SER A 293 -13.87 0.40 -14.23
CA SER A 293 -13.35 -0.51 -13.19
C SER A 293 -12.34 -1.51 -13.75
N LEU A 294 -12.56 -2.05 -14.95
CA LEU A 294 -11.64 -2.98 -15.61
C LEU A 294 -10.28 -2.35 -15.96
N VAL A 295 -10.24 -1.03 -16.17
CA VAL A 295 -9.00 -0.29 -16.45
C VAL A 295 -8.43 0.40 -15.20
N LEU A 296 -8.95 0.06 -14.01
CA LEU A 296 -8.49 0.55 -12.71
C LEU A 296 -8.61 2.08 -12.51
N LYS A 297 -9.52 2.72 -13.22
CA LYS A 297 -9.77 4.16 -13.06
C LYS A 297 -10.50 4.40 -11.74
N ASP A 298 -9.91 5.24 -10.88
CA ASP A 298 -10.40 5.57 -9.53
C ASP A 298 -10.79 4.32 -8.71
N TYR A 299 -10.02 3.25 -8.88
CA TYR A 299 -10.40 1.92 -8.40
C TYR A 299 -10.16 1.72 -6.91
N THR A 300 -11.18 1.16 -6.25
CA THR A 300 -11.11 0.62 -4.89
C THR A 300 -11.40 -0.88 -4.92
N PRO A 301 -10.68 -1.71 -4.13
CA PRO A 301 -10.95 -3.15 -4.07
C PRO A 301 -12.44 -3.45 -3.81
N GLY A 302 -13.05 -4.27 -4.67
CA GLY A 302 -14.48 -4.57 -4.66
C GLY A 302 -15.28 -3.86 -5.75
N ASN A 303 -14.76 -2.79 -6.36
CA ASN A 303 -15.49 -2.04 -7.40
C ASN A 303 -15.85 -2.92 -8.60
N LEU A 304 -14.96 -3.83 -9.03
CA LEU A 304 -15.24 -4.71 -10.17
C LEU A 304 -16.40 -5.66 -9.85
N LYS A 305 -16.43 -6.24 -8.65
CA LYS A 305 -17.56 -7.04 -8.18
C LYS A 305 -18.86 -6.24 -8.17
N THR A 306 -18.85 -5.06 -7.55
CA THR A 306 -20.05 -4.22 -7.43
C THR A 306 -20.57 -3.81 -8.81
N GLY A 307 -19.71 -3.27 -9.68
CA GLY A 307 -20.08 -2.89 -11.03
C GLY A 307 -20.55 -4.08 -11.88
N PHE A 308 -20.00 -5.27 -11.66
CA PHE A 308 -20.48 -6.50 -12.31
C PHE A 308 -21.91 -6.82 -11.86
N THR A 309 -22.17 -6.88 -10.55
CA THR A 309 -23.51 -7.18 -10.01
C THR A 309 -24.54 -6.14 -10.48
N ASP A 310 -24.20 -4.86 -10.41
CA ASP A 310 -25.11 -3.77 -10.80
C ASP A 310 -25.48 -3.86 -12.29
N LEU A 311 -24.49 -4.13 -13.15
CA LEU A 311 -24.75 -4.30 -14.59
C LEU A 311 -25.52 -5.60 -14.86
N ASP A 312 -25.26 -6.68 -14.14
CA ASP A 312 -25.90 -7.99 -14.35
C ASP A 312 -27.40 -7.92 -14.04
N ASP A 313 -27.74 -7.24 -12.95
CA ASP A 313 -29.13 -6.97 -12.57
C ASP A 313 -29.85 -6.11 -13.61
N GLN A 314 -29.22 -5.01 -14.04
CA GLN A 314 -29.80 -4.12 -15.07
C GLN A 314 -29.95 -4.84 -16.41
N TYR A 315 -28.92 -5.58 -16.85
CA TYR A 315 -28.94 -6.37 -18.07
C TYR A 315 -30.05 -7.41 -18.03
N THR A 316 -30.19 -8.16 -16.94
CA THR A 316 -31.22 -9.19 -16.79
C THR A 316 -32.62 -8.59 -16.87
N ASN A 317 -32.86 -7.46 -16.20
CA ASN A 317 -34.14 -6.75 -16.22
C ASN A 317 -34.47 -6.18 -17.61
N ALA A 318 -33.51 -5.50 -18.24
CA ALA A 318 -33.67 -4.90 -19.56
C ALA A 318 -33.85 -5.98 -20.65
N LYS A 319 -33.09 -7.07 -20.58
CA LYS A 319 -33.22 -8.21 -21.49
C LYS A 319 -34.59 -8.85 -21.39
N THR A 320 -35.07 -9.11 -20.17
CA THR A 320 -36.41 -9.68 -19.93
C THR A 320 -37.51 -8.78 -20.50
N SER A 321 -37.40 -7.47 -20.29
CA SER A 321 -38.36 -6.49 -20.80
C SER A 321 -38.32 -6.36 -22.32
N SER A 322 -37.13 -6.34 -22.91
CA SER A 322 -36.91 -6.36 -24.37
C SER A 322 -37.49 -7.61 -25.00
N ASP A 323 -37.16 -8.81 -24.49
CA ASP A 323 -37.66 -10.08 -25.01
C ASP A 323 -39.20 -10.14 -24.96
N LYS A 324 -39.80 -9.59 -23.89
CA LYS A 324 -41.26 -9.46 -23.78
C LYS A 324 -41.84 -8.52 -24.83
N ARG A 325 -41.28 -7.32 -25.03
CA ARG A 325 -41.74 -6.36 -26.06
C ARG A 325 -41.59 -6.93 -27.47
N ILE A 326 -40.50 -7.63 -27.76
CA ILE A 326 -40.30 -8.33 -29.04
C ILE A 326 -41.35 -9.43 -29.24
N ALA A 327 -41.59 -10.25 -28.21
CA ALA A 327 -42.60 -11.31 -28.28
C ALA A 327 -44.02 -10.74 -28.49
N ASP A 328 -44.36 -9.66 -27.79
CA ASP A 328 -45.66 -8.98 -27.91
C ASP A 328 -45.81 -8.34 -29.30
N LYS A 329 -44.78 -7.68 -29.84
CA LYS A 329 -44.75 -7.19 -31.23
C LYS A 329 -44.92 -8.32 -32.24
N LYS A 330 -44.27 -9.47 -32.05
CA LYS A 330 -44.42 -10.64 -32.93
C LYS A 330 -45.83 -11.22 -32.89
N LYS A 331 -46.45 -11.30 -31.71
CA LYS A 331 -47.85 -11.73 -31.57
C LYS A 331 -48.81 -10.75 -32.25
N ALA A 332 -48.62 -9.44 -32.05
CA ALA A 332 -49.42 -8.40 -32.68
C ALA A 332 -49.29 -8.42 -34.21
N ALA A 333 -48.06 -8.58 -34.74
CA ALA A 333 -47.83 -8.71 -36.18
C ALA A 333 -48.48 -9.98 -36.75
N ALA A 334 -48.40 -11.12 -36.05
CA ALA A 334 -49.07 -12.35 -36.47
C ALA A 334 -50.60 -12.23 -36.46
N GLN A 335 -51.17 -11.51 -35.49
CA GLN A 335 -52.60 -11.25 -35.44
C GLN A 335 -53.04 -10.29 -36.55
N ALA A 336 -52.30 -9.21 -36.80
CA ALA A 336 -52.58 -8.28 -37.88
C ALA A 336 -52.52 -8.95 -39.26
N GLU A 337 -51.58 -9.88 -39.46
CA GLU A 337 -51.49 -10.67 -40.70
C GLU A 337 -52.69 -11.62 -40.87
N ARG A 338 -53.16 -12.27 -39.78
CA ARG A 338 -54.39 -13.07 -39.82
C ARG A 338 -55.62 -12.23 -40.16
N GLU A 339 -55.77 -11.08 -39.51
CA GLU A 339 -56.89 -10.15 -39.78
C GLU A 339 -56.84 -9.62 -41.24
N LYS A 340 -55.64 -9.43 -41.79
CA LYS A 340 -55.46 -9.05 -43.20
C LYS A 340 -55.88 -10.19 -44.14
N GLN A 341 -55.46 -11.43 -43.86
CA GLN A 341 -55.83 -12.61 -44.64
C GLN A 341 -57.34 -12.90 -44.57
N GLU A 342 -57.98 -12.74 -43.41
CA GLU A 342 -59.43 -12.89 -43.26
C GLU A 342 -60.18 -11.81 -44.05
N LYS A 343 -59.71 -10.56 -44.04
CA LYS A 343 -60.29 -9.49 -44.87
C LYS A 343 -60.12 -9.75 -46.37
N GLU A 344 -58.97 -10.26 -46.80
CA GLU A 344 -58.75 -10.64 -48.20
C GLU A 344 -59.62 -11.83 -48.62
N GLN A 345 -59.75 -12.86 -47.77
CA GLN A 345 -60.65 -13.99 -48.03
C GLN A 345 -62.13 -13.55 -48.06
N ALA A 346 -62.56 -12.68 -47.15
CA ALA A 346 -63.92 -12.14 -47.15
C ALA A 346 -64.19 -11.26 -48.38
N ALA A 347 -63.20 -10.50 -48.86
CA ALA A 347 -63.31 -9.71 -50.09
C ALA A 347 -63.39 -10.62 -51.34
N GLN A 348 -62.61 -11.70 -51.38
CA GLN A 348 -62.70 -12.69 -52.46
C GLN A 348 -64.04 -13.45 -52.46
N ALA A 349 -64.57 -13.79 -51.29
CA ALA A 349 -65.89 -14.43 -51.17
C ALA A 349 -67.01 -13.51 -51.68
N LYS A 350 -66.98 -12.21 -51.34
CA LYS A 350 -67.93 -11.22 -51.88
C LYS A 350 -67.82 -11.04 -53.39
N ALA A 351 -66.59 -11.01 -53.94
CA ALA A 351 -66.39 -10.95 -55.37
C ALA A 351 -66.90 -12.21 -56.11
N ALA A 352 -66.81 -13.39 -55.49
CA ALA A 352 -67.38 -14.63 -56.02
C ALA A 352 -68.92 -14.68 -55.96
N GLU A 353 -69.53 -14.10 -54.91
CA GLU A 353 -70.99 -13.90 -54.84
C GLU A 353 -71.49 -12.91 -55.89
N GLU A 354 -70.81 -11.78 -56.10
CA GLU A 354 -71.16 -10.80 -57.13
C GLU A 354 -70.97 -11.37 -58.55
N ALA A 355 -69.96 -12.20 -58.80
CA ALA A 355 -69.80 -12.93 -60.06
C ALA A 355 -70.93 -13.97 -60.29
N SER A 356 -71.42 -14.62 -59.23
CA SER A 356 -72.58 -15.53 -59.32
C SER A 356 -73.90 -14.79 -59.54
N GLN A 357 -74.05 -13.57 -59.01
CA GLN A 357 -75.21 -12.71 -59.26
C GLN A 357 -75.18 -12.02 -60.64
N ALA A 358 -74.00 -11.73 -61.19
CA ALA A 358 -73.84 -11.26 -62.56
C ALA A 358 -74.17 -12.35 -63.60
N SER A 359 -73.91 -13.62 -63.28
CA SER A 359 -74.30 -14.76 -64.13
C SER A 359 -75.80 -15.09 -64.09
N SER A 360 -76.55 -14.53 -63.12
CA SER A 360 -78.01 -14.71 -63.00
C SER A 360 -78.85 -13.54 -63.53
N ASN A 361 -78.22 -12.43 -63.94
CA ASN A 361 -78.93 -11.26 -64.52
C ASN A 361 -78.64 -11.01 -66.01
N GLN A 362 -78.00 -11.94 -66.72
CA GLN A 362 -77.71 -11.81 -68.15
C GLN A 362 -78.24 -12.96 -69.02
N THR A 363 -79.44 -13.48 -68.74
CA THR A 363 -80.21 -14.24 -69.75
C THR A 363 -81.72 -14.19 -69.52
N SER A 364 -82.29 -12.98 -69.56
CA SER A 364 -83.72 -12.80 -69.86
C SER A 364 -83.89 -12.55 -71.36
N SER A 365 -83.82 -13.63 -72.15
CA SER A 365 -84.48 -13.73 -73.45
C SER A 365 -84.51 -15.19 -73.91
N ASN A 366 -85.70 -15.79 -73.89
CA ASN A 366 -86.14 -16.98 -74.63
C ASN A 366 -85.13 -18.14 -74.82
N GLN A 367 -85.22 -19.16 -73.97
CA GLN A 367 -84.96 -20.54 -74.39
C GLN A 367 -86.11 -21.43 -73.94
N SER A 368 -86.99 -21.72 -74.89
CA SER A 368 -87.95 -22.81 -74.81
C SER A 368 -87.18 -24.13 -74.65
N THR A 369 -87.55 -24.93 -73.66
CA THR A 369 -87.07 -26.30 -73.50
C THR A 369 -87.34 -27.06 -74.82
N PRO A 370 -86.34 -27.72 -75.44
CA PRO A 370 -86.55 -28.43 -76.70
C PRO A 370 -87.61 -29.52 -76.52
N SER A 371 -88.64 -29.52 -77.37
CA SER A 371 -89.75 -30.49 -77.28
C SER A 371 -89.41 -31.79 -78.03
N PRO A 372 -89.80 -32.97 -77.52
CA PRO A 372 -89.62 -34.23 -78.22
C PRO A 372 -90.29 -34.25 -79.60
N SER A 373 -89.64 -34.87 -80.60
CA SER A 373 -90.20 -35.03 -81.95
C SER A 373 -90.84 -36.42 -82.11
N LEU A 374 -92.05 -36.51 -82.67
CA LEU A 374 -92.71 -37.79 -82.97
C LEU A 374 -92.15 -38.38 -84.28
N VAL A 375 -91.57 -39.58 -84.20
CA VAL A 375 -91.06 -40.36 -85.34
C VAL A 375 -91.79 -41.72 -85.36
N GLY A 376 -92.76 -41.86 -86.26
CA GLY A 376 -93.68 -43.00 -86.25
C GLY A 376 -94.58 -42.99 -85.01
N GLU A 377 -94.60 -44.08 -84.24
CA GLU A 377 -95.33 -44.18 -82.95
C GLU A 377 -94.48 -43.83 -81.72
N TRP A 378 -93.26 -43.29 -81.90
CA TRP A 378 -92.29 -43.05 -80.83
C TRP A 378 -91.87 -41.59 -80.78
N TYR A 379 -91.84 -41.00 -79.59
CA TYR A 379 -91.25 -39.69 -79.36
C TYR A 379 -89.77 -39.83 -79.10
N GLN A 380 -88.97 -39.14 -79.90
CA GLN A 380 -87.52 -39.11 -79.82
C GLN A 380 -87.06 -37.92 -78.97
N ALA A 381 -86.11 -38.17 -78.08
CA ALA A 381 -85.46 -37.13 -77.31
C ALA A 381 -84.66 -36.20 -78.25
N PRO A 382 -84.69 -34.88 -78.04
CA PRO A 382 -83.85 -33.95 -78.79
C PRO A 382 -82.37 -34.27 -78.66
N ASP A 383 -81.57 -33.87 -79.64
CA ASP A 383 -80.12 -34.08 -79.62
C ASP A 383 -79.49 -33.46 -78.36
N GLY A 384 -78.67 -34.25 -77.67
CA GLY A 384 -78.09 -33.87 -76.38
C GLY A 384 -78.99 -34.13 -75.17
N TYR A 385 -80.15 -34.77 -75.33
CA TYR A 385 -81.06 -35.14 -74.24
C TYR A 385 -81.43 -36.63 -74.22
N LYS A 386 -81.88 -37.10 -73.06
CA LYS A 386 -82.41 -38.45 -72.83
C LYS A 386 -83.66 -38.38 -71.95
N PHE A 387 -84.56 -39.35 -72.10
CA PHE A 387 -85.72 -39.54 -71.22
C PHE A 387 -85.33 -40.37 -70.01
N LEU A 388 -85.47 -39.83 -68.80
CA LEU A 388 -85.29 -40.51 -67.54
C LEU A 388 -86.64 -41.02 -67.00
N LYS A 389 -86.71 -42.31 -66.71
CA LYS A 389 -87.79 -42.85 -65.86
C LYS A 389 -87.33 -42.81 -64.41
N VAL A 390 -87.75 -41.74 -63.71
CA VAL A 390 -87.32 -41.39 -62.34
C VAL A 390 -87.43 -42.58 -61.38
N GLU A 391 -88.57 -43.28 -61.37
CA GLU A 391 -88.81 -44.44 -60.49
C GLU A 391 -87.80 -45.57 -60.65
N SER A 392 -87.25 -45.74 -61.84
CA SER A 392 -86.33 -46.84 -62.15
C SER A 392 -84.88 -46.42 -62.33
N GLY A 393 -84.60 -45.11 -62.31
CA GLY A 393 -83.27 -44.55 -62.58
C GLY A 393 -82.72 -44.92 -63.97
N LYS A 394 -83.59 -45.22 -64.95
CA LYS A 394 -83.20 -45.68 -66.29
C LYS A 394 -83.42 -44.63 -67.36
N THR A 395 -82.46 -44.49 -68.27
CA THR A 395 -82.51 -43.53 -69.39
C THR A 395 -82.80 -44.20 -70.73
N TYR A 396 -83.51 -43.49 -71.63
CA TYR A 396 -83.96 -43.96 -72.95
C TYR A 396 -83.84 -42.83 -73.99
N GLY A 397 -83.58 -43.15 -75.27
CA GLY A 397 -83.59 -42.16 -76.35
C GLY A 397 -84.96 -41.97 -77.01
N GLN A 398 -85.85 -42.96 -76.92
CA GLN A 398 -87.20 -42.90 -77.49
C GLN A 398 -88.26 -43.51 -76.55
N VAL A 399 -89.44 -42.90 -76.46
CA VAL A 399 -90.57 -43.35 -75.62
C VAL A 399 -91.91 -43.18 -76.32
N LYS A 400 -92.91 -44.02 -76.03
CA LYS A 400 -94.26 -43.85 -76.62
C LYS A 400 -95.06 -42.70 -75.99
N ILE A 401 -94.85 -42.43 -74.69
CA ILE A 401 -95.61 -41.44 -73.92
C ILE A 401 -94.60 -40.55 -73.15
N PRO A 402 -94.22 -39.37 -73.67
CA PRO A 402 -93.18 -38.52 -73.09
C PRO A 402 -93.49 -38.05 -71.67
N SER A 403 -94.77 -37.81 -71.36
CA SER A 403 -95.21 -37.27 -70.06
C SER A 403 -94.90 -38.18 -68.87
N ASN A 404 -94.61 -39.46 -69.13
CA ASN A 404 -94.23 -40.43 -68.10
C ASN A 404 -92.72 -40.43 -67.80
N PHE A 405 -91.96 -39.54 -68.45
CA PHE A 405 -90.51 -39.46 -68.36
C PHE A 405 -90.07 -38.00 -68.22
N THR A 406 -88.94 -37.80 -67.54
CA THR A 406 -88.32 -36.48 -67.41
C THR A 406 -87.24 -36.33 -68.48
N LEU A 407 -87.26 -35.24 -69.24
CA LEU A 407 -86.19 -34.96 -70.20
C LEU A 407 -84.99 -34.38 -69.46
N ILE A 408 -83.86 -35.08 -69.51
CA ILE A 408 -82.59 -34.68 -68.87
C ILE A 408 -81.50 -34.55 -69.94
N THR A 409 -80.46 -33.78 -69.67
CA THR A 409 -79.32 -33.64 -70.59
C THR A 409 -78.52 -34.95 -70.68
N ALA A 410 -77.78 -35.14 -71.76
CA ALA A 410 -76.89 -36.29 -71.94
C ALA A 410 -75.80 -36.36 -70.86
N THR A 411 -75.37 -35.21 -70.32
CA THR A 411 -74.41 -35.14 -69.20
C THR A 411 -75.04 -35.66 -67.92
N GLU A 412 -76.25 -35.21 -67.57
CA GLU A 412 -76.99 -35.72 -66.40
C GLU A 412 -77.31 -37.21 -66.55
N ALA A 413 -77.56 -37.67 -67.78
CA ALA A 413 -77.84 -39.08 -68.06
C ALA A 413 -76.66 -40.02 -67.74
N GLN A 414 -75.42 -39.51 -67.63
CA GLN A 414 -74.25 -40.33 -67.25
C GLN A 414 -74.32 -40.85 -65.82
N SER A 415 -75.09 -40.18 -64.94
CA SER A 415 -75.34 -40.61 -63.56
C SER A 415 -76.42 -41.70 -63.45
N TYR A 416 -77.02 -42.13 -64.56
CA TYR A 416 -78.11 -43.09 -64.62
C TYR A 416 -77.80 -44.23 -65.58
N THR A 417 -78.46 -45.38 -65.38
CA THR A 417 -78.17 -46.57 -66.16
C THR A 417 -79.04 -46.64 -67.43
N PRO A 418 -78.49 -46.93 -68.63
CA PRO A 418 -79.30 -47.12 -69.83
C PRO A 418 -80.31 -48.27 -69.69
N GLY A 419 -81.60 -48.01 -69.99
CA GLY A 419 -82.63 -49.03 -69.97
C GLY A 419 -82.62 -49.93 -71.22
N HIS A 420 -83.12 -51.17 -71.08
CA HIS A 420 -83.34 -52.08 -72.21
C HIS A 420 -84.75 -51.88 -72.79
N GLY A 421 -84.91 -52.07 -74.10
CA GLY A 421 -86.18 -51.85 -74.79
C GLY A 421 -87.31 -52.75 -74.26
N ASN A 422 -88.46 -52.17 -73.91
CA ASN A 422 -89.53 -52.89 -73.18
C ASN A 422 -90.95 -52.64 -73.72
N GLY A 423 -91.09 -52.36 -75.02
CA GLY A 423 -92.38 -52.11 -75.66
C GLY A 423 -92.96 -50.70 -75.45
N TYR A 424 -92.51 -49.98 -74.42
CA TYR A 424 -92.94 -48.61 -74.09
C TYR A 424 -91.80 -47.56 -74.12
N ALA A 425 -90.55 -48.00 -73.99
CA ALA A 425 -89.34 -47.20 -74.12
C ALA A 425 -88.23 -48.02 -74.81
N LYS A 426 -87.31 -47.36 -75.53
CA LYS A 426 -86.10 -47.97 -76.11
C LYS A 426 -84.96 -46.96 -76.23
N GLN A 427 -83.73 -47.45 -76.44
CA GLN A 427 -82.54 -46.60 -76.55
C GLN A 427 -82.55 -45.68 -77.75
#